data_AF-A0A930K8N0-F1
#
_entry.id   AF-A0A930K8N0-F1
#
_cell.length_a   1.000
_cell.length_b   1.000
_cell.length_c   1.000
_cell.angle_alpha   90.00
_cell.angle_beta   90.00
_cell.angle_gamma   90.00
#
_symmetry.space_group_name_H-M   'P 1'
#
loop_
_entity.id
_entity.type
_entity.pdbx_description
1 polymer ?
#
loop_
_entity_poly.entity_id
_entity_poly.type
_entity_poly.pdbx_seq_one_letter_code
_entity_poly.pdbx_strand_id
1 'polypeptide(L)'
;MNKIFKNILLLSCVAAVFTSCDNFVFGNVHVDYNENPLESKGLARSGADRYVDSLSKIKVSEQVNNPDPDGAFNGWATCLAMFKEGHSHGDGMMHGNFVYHNAPWKQEEFVIIRNNTAKWPTVEVQRQSTVTYLEQSDGKTGPDYIRIIGGKLKRWGLCLYFFDKEGKLMNDDILDHSDEYQIFFTVSEVDDKGNPYEVMDCRGTWKPKKNKFGDWKKGGTVDTTPVPSPLFANKTTWKERAELTPKIFEYTYRDTWIHNAMADGARELFNQRLLPPLTREDADWAVAPYDQDRVGLKGHFNFDIDADENDELHQEWPLEITRRLDPATGEAGRYTRPSYLLPKFYLSVRVMKCPKGKKALIPKDEYLNRHSTYVFRSPFICSEAYNPDEPKEYGADSEWKELFRFNIPIKVFCSSFDTDPTTIDPNDPLYFYLGHEIGLSSLDALEASQNVQTHGIGGGSGFGNWFL
;
A
#
# COMPACT_ATOMS: atom_id res chain seq x y z
N MET A 1 68.12 2.65 -24.55
CA MET A 1 67.08 3.19 -23.65
C MET A 1 65.67 3.20 -24.25
N ASN A 2 65.45 3.50 -25.55
CA ASN A 2 64.08 3.65 -26.09
C ASN A 2 63.19 2.39 -26.17
N LYS A 3 63.74 1.16 -26.27
CA LYS A 3 62.92 -0.07 -26.33
C LYS A 3 62.37 -0.51 -24.96
N ILE A 4 63.15 -0.30 -23.89
CA ILE A 4 62.76 -0.68 -22.53
C ILE A 4 61.63 0.23 -22.04
N PHE A 5 61.73 1.54 -22.29
CA PHE A 5 60.65 2.47 -21.97
C PHE A 5 59.37 2.19 -22.74
N LYS A 6 59.45 1.79 -24.02
CA LYS A 6 58.27 1.44 -24.82
C LYS A 6 57.55 0.19 -24.29
N ASN A 7 58.32 -0.80 -23.86
CA ASN A 7 57.76 -2.04 -23.31
C ASN A 7 57.17 -1.83 -21.91
N ILE A 8 57.78 -0.98 -21.09
CA ILE A 8 57.21 -0.60 -19.78
C ILE A 8 55.90 0.17 -19.97
N LEU A 9 55.86 1.10 -20.92
CA LEU A 9 54.65 1.89 -21.21
C LEU A 9 53.51 1.00 -21.74
N LEU A 10 53.81 0.04 -22.62
CA LEU A 10 52.82 -0.94 -23.08
C LEU A 10 52.33 -1.84 -21.94
N LEU A 11 53.22 -2.30 -21.07
CA LEU A 11 52.85 -3.15 -19.92
C LEU A 11 51.95 -2.38 -18.93
N SER A 12 52.23 -1.10 -18.70
CA SER A 12 51.39 -0.24 -17.85
C SER A 12 50.03 0.07 -18.48
N CYS A 13 49.96 0.25 -19.81
CA CYS A 13 48.68 0.44 -20.50
C CYS A 13 47.84 -0.84 -20.50
N VAL A 14 48.46 -2.02 -20.66
CA VAL A 14 47.76 -3.31 -20.59
C VAL A 14 47.30 -3.61 -19.16
N ALA A 15 48.13 -3.32 -18.15
CA ALA A 15 47.74 -3.46 -16.75
C ALA A 15 46.57 -2.55 -16.37
N ALA A 16 46.51 -1.31 -16.90
CA ALA A 16 45.40 -0.39 -16.69
C ALA A 16 44.07 -0.84 -17.33
N VAL A 17 44.12 -1.59 -18.45
CA VAL A 17 42.94 -2.13 -19.13
C VAL A 17 42.40 -3.40 -18.45
N PHE A 18 43.24 -4.13 -17.71
CA PHE A 18 42.79 -5.29 -16.91
C PHE A 18 42.31 -4.93 -15.50
N THR A 19 42.42 -3.68 -15.08
CA THR A 19 41.90 -3.18 -13.79
C THR A 19 40.64 -2.31 -13.91
N SER A 20 40.06 -2.19 -15.10
CA SER A 20 39.02 -1.18 -15.39
C SER A 20 37.59 -1.69 -15.54
N CYS A 21 37.20 -2.78 -14.88
CA CYS A 21 35.78 -3.15 -14.82
C CYS A 21 35.08 -2.78 -13.50
N ASP A 22 35.80 -2.46 -12.42
CA ASP A 22 35.16 -2.23 -11.10
C ASP A 22 35.45 -0.87 -10.45
N ASN A 23 36.30 -0.02 -11.03
CA ASN A 23 36.73 1.23 -10.40
C ASN A 23 36.22 2.46 -11.16
N PHE A 24 35.02 2.93 -10.84
CA PHE A 24 34.55 4.26 -11.25
C PHE A 24 35.26 5.37 -10.44
N VAL A 25 35.45 6.52 -11.08
CA VAL A 25 36.20 7.72 -10.61
C VAL A 25 35.57 8.44 -9.39
N PHE A 26 34.58 7.85 -8.73
CA PHE A 26 33.94 8.40 -7.53
C PHE A 26 34.19 7.63 -6.22
N GLY A 27 35.19 6.75 -6.21
CA GLY A 27 35.62 6.03 -5.01
C GLY A 27 35.05 4.62 -4.95
N ASN A 28 35.88 3.71 -4.42
CA ASN A 28 35.50 2.34 -4.13
C ASN A 28 34.51 2.33 -2.98
N VAL A 29 33.23 2.13 -3.26
CA VAL A 29 32.24 1.80 -2.23
C VAL A 29 32.23 0.29 -2.09
N HIS A 30 33.18 -0.25 -1.31
CA HIS A 30 32.93 -1.54 -0.66
C HIS A 30 32.10 -1.26 0.58
N VAL A 31 30.80 -1.61 0.50
CA VAL A 31 29.96 -1.70 1.70
C VAL A 31 30.45 -2.93 2.45
N ASP A 32 31.12 -2.73 3.58
CA ASP A 32 31.31 -3.81 4.54
C ASP A 32 29.92 -4.22 5.05
N TYR A 33 29.50 -5.45 4.76
CA TYR A 33 28.18 -5.95 5.17
C TYR A 33 28.02 -5.97 6.69
N ASN A 34 29.12 -5.96 7.47
CA ASN A 34 29.09 -5.86 8.93
C ASN A 34 29.06 -4.42 9.45
N GLU A 35 29.34 -3.42 8.60
CA GLU A 35 29.20 -1.99 8.89
C GLU A 35 28.14 -1.36 8.00
N ASN A 36 27.13 -2.14 7.64
CA ASN A 36 26.02 -1.66 6.84
C ASN A 36 25.30 -0.55 7.62
N PRO A 37 25.19 0.69 7.10
CA PRO A 37 24.46 1.75 7.78
C PRO A 37 23.00 1.38 8.12
N LEU A 38 22.43 0.38 7.41
CA LEU A 38 21.14 -0.27 7.70
C LEU A 38 21.08 -0.94 9.09
N GLU A 39 22.21 -1.29 9.69
CA GLU A 39 22.30 -1.90 11.02
C GLU A 39 22.57 -0.89 12.15
N SER A 40 23.04 0.32 11.81
CA SER A 40 23.40 1.34 12.82
C SER A 40 22.18 1.98 13.52
N LYS A 41 21.00 1.83 12.91
CA LYS A 41 19.67 1.92 13.53
C LYS A 41 18.72 1.13 12.64
N GLY A 42 18.06 0.10 13.16
CA GLY A 42 17.09 -0.70 12.42
C GLY A 42 15.77 0.04 12.08
N LEU A 43 15.71 1.38 12.10
CA LEU A 43 14.56 2.21 11.75
C LEU A 43 15.04 3.46 10.99
N ALA A 44 14.66 3.58 9.71
CA ALA A 44 14.75 4.85 8.98
C ALA A 44 13.81 5.88 9.61
N ARG A 45 14.22 7.17 9.67
CA ARG A 45 13.43 8.20 10.36
C ARG A 45 12.18 8.57 9.54
N SER A 46 11.00 8.33 10.10
CA SER A 46 9.68 8.62 9.50
C SER A 46 8.87 9.61 10.33
N GLY A 47 7.73 10.06 9.80
CA GLY A 47 6.73 10.76 10.62
C GLY A 47 6.22 9.89 11.77
N ALA A 48 6.17 8.56 11.60
CA ALA A 48 5.72 7.64 12.63
C ALA A 48 6.57 7.71 13.89
N ASP A 49 7.89 7.88 13.79
CA ASP A 49 8.76 7.96 14.98
C ASP A 49 8.35 9.08 15.93
N ARG A 50 7.94 10.23 15.36
CA ARG A 50 7.47 11.38 16.14
C ARG A 50 6.14 11.09 16.81
N TYR A 51 5.23 10.43 16.09
CA TYR A 51 3.95 10.02 16.65
C TYR A 51 4.12 8.96 17.73
N VAL A 52 4.93 7.92 17.48
CA VAL A 52 5.21 6.83 18.43
C VAL A 52 5.84 7.39 19.71
N ASP A 53 6.88 8.23 19.61
CA ASP A 53 7.50 8.89 20.77
C ASP A 53 6.52 9.80 21.54
N SER A 54 5.59 10.46 20.84
CA SER A 54 4.57 11.30 21.48
C SER A 54 3.50 10.46 22.17
N LEU A 55 3.02 9.41 21.49
CA LEU A 55 1.97 8.52 21.99
C LEU A 55 2.46 7.67 23.16
N SER A 56 3.73 7.27 23.17
CA SER A 56 4.31 6.49 24.28
C SER A 56 4.40 7.27 25.60
N LYS A 57 4.20 8.60 25.56
CA LYS A 57 4.20 9.48 26.73
C LYS A 57 2.80 9.78 27.24
N ILE A 58 1.76 9.40 26.49
CA ILE A 58 0.37 9.64 26.84
C ILE A 58 -0.14 8.48 27.70
N LYS A 59 -0.68 8.80 28.88
CA LYS A 59 -1.39 7.84 29.72
C LYS A 59 -2.89 8.05 29.60
N VAL A 60 -3.61 7.00 29.26
CA VAL A 60 -5.07 7.01 29.17
C VAL A 60 -5.65 6.66 30.52
N SER A 61 -6.27 7.65 31.17
CA SER A 61 -6.88 7.46 32.50
C SER A 61 -8.31 6.93 32.40
N GLU A 62 -8.96 7.23 31.27
CA GLU A 62 -10.33 6.87 30.95
C GLU A 62 -10.52 5.35 30.89
N GLN A 63 -11.76 4.91 31.09
CA GLN A 63 -12.14 3.52 30.88
C GLN A 63 -12.15 3.21 29.38
N VAL A 64 -11.63 2.04 29.03
CA VAL A 64 -11.61 1.52 27.65
C VAL A 64 -12.18 0.10 27.63
N ASN A 65 -12.72 -0.34 26.50
CA ASN A 65 -13.11 -1.73 26.32
C ASN A 65 -11.88 -2.63 26.35
N ASN A 66 -11.95 -3.75 27.07
CA ASN A 66 -10.86 -4.73 27.13
C ASN A 66 -11.37 -6.12 26.74
N PRO A 67 -11.58 -6.39 25.43
CA PRO A 67 -12.13 -7.66 24.95
C PRO A 67 -11.14 -8.83 25.06
N ASP A 68 -9.87 -8.59 25.40
CA ASP A 68 -8.81 -9.59 25.45
C ASP A 68 -7.99 -9.52 26.76
N PRO A 69 -8.63 -9.68 27.93
CA PRO A 69 -8.00 -9.44 29.23
C PRO A 69 -6.82 -10.36 29.54
N ASP A 70 -6.79 -11.56 28.95
CA ASP A 70 -5.75 -12.57 29.16
C ASP A 70 -4.85 -12.75 27.92
N GLY A 71 -4.87 -11.79 26.98
CA GLY A 71 -4.15 -11.90 25.72
C GLY A 71 -3.28 -10.70 25.38
N ALA A 72 -2.71 -10.72 24.18
CA ALA A 72 -1.74 -9.73 23.71
C ALA A 72 -2.34 -8.33 23.51
N PHE A 73 -3.66 -8.19 23.42
CA PHE A 73 -4.34 -6.89 23.34
C PHE A 73 -4.90 -6.42 24.69
N ASN A 74 -4.51 -7.06 25.81
CA ASN A 74 -4.95 -6.66 27.14
C ASN A 74 -4.62 -5.19 27.41
N GLY A 75 -5.65 -4.39 27.67
CA GLY A 75 -5.49 -2.98 28.00
C GLY A 75 -5.15 -2.07 26.81
N TRP A 76 -5.31 -2.54 25.56
CA TRP A 76 -5.15 -1.68 24.37
C TRP A 76 -5.96 -0.39 24.49
N ALA A 77 -5.31 0.75 24.26
CA ALA A 77 -5.91 2.07 24.41
C ALA A 77 -5.83 2.92 23.13
N THR A 78 -4.70 2.88 22.43
CA THR A 78 -4.48 3.68 21.21
C THR A 78 -3.83 2.85 20.13
N CYS A 79 -4.19 3.08 18.87
CA CYS A 79 -3.47 2.56 17.71
C CYS A 79 -3.11 3.74 16.81
N LEU A 80 -1.86 3.80 16.35
CA LEU A 80 -1.45 4.65 15.23
C LEU A 80 -1.45 3.78 13.98
N ALA A 81 -2.19 4.18 12.95
CA ALA A 81 -2.06 3.63 11.61
C ALA A 81 -1.30 4.62 10.74
N MET A 82 -0.24 4.15 10.08
CA MET A 82 0.49 4.90 9.07
C MET A 82 0.27 4.28 7.70
N PHE A 83 -0.07 5.11 6.72
CA PHE A 83 -0.06 4.78 5.30
C PHE A 83 1.17 5.40 4.65
N LYS A 84 1.94 4.60 3.91
CA LYS A 84 3.18 5.04 3.26
C LYS A 84 3.19 4.70 1.77
N GLU A 85 3.37 5.70 0.92
CA GLU A 85 3.56 5.47 -0.52
C GLU A 85 4.89 4.74 -0.79
N GLY A 86 4.85 3.72 -1.65
CA GLY A 86 6.01 3.06 -2.22
C GLY A 86 5.69 2.37 -3.54
N HIS A 87 6.62 1.55 -4.03
CA HIS A 87 6.48 0.80 -5.27
C HIS A 87 7.33 -0.48 -5.29
N SER A 88 7.03 -1.35 -6.26
CA SER A 88 7.77 -2.60 -6.50
C SER A 88 8.78 -2.42 -7.64
N HIS A 89 9.94 -3.05 -7.52
CA HIS A 89 10.93 -3.17 -8.60
C HIS A 89 10.88 -4.50 -9.35
N GLY A 90 9.96 -5.41 -8.97
CA GLY A 90 10.00 -6.80 -9.44
C GLY A 90 10.96 -7.65 -8.61
N ASP A 91 11.01 -8.96 -8.90
CA ASP A 91 11.87 -9.95 -8.24
C ASP A 91 11.78 -9.95 -6.70
N GLY A 92 10.58 -9.69 -6.18
CA GLY A 92 10.34 -9.62 -4.75
C GLY A 92 10.94 -8.40 -4.05
N MET A 93 11.48 -7.43 -4.80
CA MET A 93 12.07 -6.21 -4.25
C MET A 93 11.06 -5.07 -4.21
N MET A 94 11.01 -4.40 -3.05
CA MET A 94 10.00 -3.42 -2.70
C MET A 94 10.63 -2.29 -1.89
N HIS A 95 10.27 -1.04 -2.18
CA HIS A 95 10.67 0.10 -1.35
C HIS A 95 9.68 1.26 -1.37
N GLY A 96 9.86 2.15 -0.41
CA GLY A 96 9.06 3.31 -0.09
C GLY A 96 9.63 4.49 -0.81
N ASN A 97 8.76 5.40 -1.19
CA ASN A 97 9.20 6.66 -1.76
C ASN A 97 9.77 7.54 -0.65
N PHE A 98 10.82 8.30 -0.96
CA PHE A 98 11.27 9.35 -0.06
C PHE A 98 10.13 10.30 0.32
N VAL A 99 10.18 10.80 1.56
CA VAL A 99 9.23 11.80 2.04
C VAL A 99 9.75 13.19 1.67
N TYR A 100 9.12 13.81 0.68
CA TYR A 100 9.47 15.17 0.28
C TYR A 100 8.54 16.16 0.97
N HIS A 101 9.11 17.12 1.70
CA HIS A 101 8.33 18.11 2.43
C HIS A 101 7.36 18.89 1.52
N ASN A 102 7.81 19.21 0.31
CA ASN A 102 7.09 20.00 -0.69
C ASN A 102 6.51 19.13 -1.82
N ALA A 103 6.34 17.81 -1.63
CA ALA A 103 5.69 17.01 -2.65
C ALA A 103 4.24 17.50 -2.92
N PRO A 104 3.76 17.35 -4.17
CA PRO A 104 2.39 17.71 -4.56
C PRO A 104 1.32 16.92 -3.80
N TRP A 105 1.62 15.70 -3.37
CA TRP A 105 0.82 14.91 -2.43
C TRP A 105 1.70 14.38 -1.30
N LYS A 106 1.07 13.89 -0.23
CA LYS A 106 1.79 13.37 0.94
C LYS A 106 2.18 11.91 0.71
N GLN A 107 3.43 11.56 1.05
CA GLN A 107 3.94 10.19 0.97
C GLN A 107 3.70 9.40 2.26
N GLU A 108 3.32 10.08 3.34
CA GLU A 108 2.98 9.52 4.65
C GLU A 108 1.70 10.17 5.16
N GLU A 109 0.73 9.35 5.55
CA GLU A 109 -0.53 9.80 6.13
C GLU A 109 -0.83 8.99 7.40
N PHE A 110 -1.42 9.65 8.40
CA PHE A 110 -1.57 9.08 9.74
C PHE A 110 -3.01 9.12 10.22
N VAL A 111 -3.40 8.06 10.93
CA VAL A 111 -4.68 7.94 11.63
C VAL A 111 -4.40 7.55 13.07
N ILE A 112 -5.02 8.24 14.01
CA ILE A 112 -5.01 7.85 15.42
C ILE A 112 -6.35 7.24 15.75
N ILE A 113 -6.33 5.99 16.20
CA ILE A 113 -7.51 5.25 16.64
C ILE A 113 -7.48 5.17 18.16
N ARG A 114 -8.55 5.63 18.81
CA ARG A 114 -8.68 5.64 20.27
C ARG A 114 -9.75 4.66 20.70
N ASN A 115 -9.34 3.67 21.47
CA ASN A 115 -10.26 2.80 22.17
C ASN A 115 -11.03 3.60 23.22
N ASN A 116 -12.26 3.21 23.48
CA ASN A 116 -13.19 3.86 24.38
C ASN A 116 -14.20 2.82 24.88
N THR A 117 -15.28 3.24 25.55
CA THR A 117 -16.34 2.34 26.02
C THR A 117 -17.50 2.18 25.02
N ALA A 118 -17.45 2.87 23.88
CA ALA A 118 -18.44 2.74 22.82
C ALA A 118 -18.20 1.47 21.98
N LYS A 119 -19.18 1.10 21.16
CA LYS A 119 -19.06 -0.05 20.24
C LYS A 119 -17.94 0.14 19.21
N TRP A 120 -17.72 1.37 18.77
CA TRP A 120 -16.74 1.73 17.75
C TRP A 120 -15.65 2.63 18.35
N PRO A 121 -14.36 2.28 18.17
CA PRO A 121 -13.26 3.18 18.50
C PRO A 121 -13.37 4.49 17.74
N THR A 122 -12.86 5.58 18.33
CA THR A 122 -12.80 6.87 17.65
C THR A 122 -11.66 6.85 16.63
N VAL A 123 -11.95 7.16 15.38
CA VAL A 123 -10.96 7.21 14.29
C VAL A 123 -10.70 8.67 13.94
N GLU A 124 -9.45 9.11 14.09
CA GLU A 124 -9.02 10.49 13.86
C GLU A 124 -7.94 10.56 12.78
N VAL A 125 -8.34 10.88 11.55
CA VAL A 125 -7.38 11.18 10.48
C VAL A 125 -6.64 12.46 10.82
N GLN A 126 -5.32 12.37 10.88
CA GLN A 126 -4.46 13.50 11.20
C GLN A 126 -4.39 14.42 9.99
N ARG A 127 -5.28 15.43 9.92
CA ARG A 127 -5.45 16.29 8.74
C ARG A 127 -4.19 17.08 8.33
N GLN A 128 -3.22 17.23 9.25
CA GLN A 128 -1.90 17.80 8.95
C GLN A 128 -1.01 16.86 8.12
N SER A 129 -1.33 15.57 8.10
CA SER A 129 -0.66 14.56 7.28
C SER A 129 -1.34 14.32 5.95
N THR A 130 -2.58 14.76 5.76
CA THR A 130 -3.33 14.63 4.50
C THR A 130 -3.38 15.92 3.68
N VAL A 131 -3.09 17.08 4.31
CA VAL A 131 -3.00 18.38 3.64
C VAL A 131 -1.77 18.44 2.74
N THR A 132 -1.92 18.80 1.47
CA THR A 132 -0.78 19.00 0.58
C THR A 132 -0.01 20.28 0.92
N TYR A 133 1.22 20.41 0.40
CA TYR A 133 2.00 21.65 0.58
C TYR A 133 1.25 22.88 0.04
N LEU A 134 0.63 22.76 -1.13
CA LEU A 134 -0.11 23.85 -1.78
C LEU A 134 -1.38 24.23 -1.02
N GLU A 135 -2.14 23.22 -0.57
CA GLU A 135 -3.30 23.48 0.29
C GLU A 135 -2.90 24.18 1.58
N GLN A 136 -1.79 23.74 2.19
CA GLN A 136 -1.28 24.36 3.41
C GLN A 136 -0.83 25.81 3.17
N SER A 137 -0.17 26.12 2.05
CA SER A 137 0.19 27.50 1.70
C SER A 137 -1.03 28.39 1.46
N ASP A 138 -2.14 27.82 1.01
CA ASP A 138 -3.43 28.49 0.85
C ASP A 138 -4.22 28.62 2.16
N GLY A 139 -3.68 28.13 3.29
CA GLY A 139 -4.38 28.10 4.58
C GLY A 139 -5.55 27.12 4.64
N LYS A 140 -5.60 26.13 3.74
CA LYS A 140 -6.60 25.06 3.73
C LYS A 140 -6.20 23.95 4.71
N THR A 141 -7.19 23.17 5.12
CA THR A 141 -6.99 21.97 5.93
C THR A 141 -7.16 20.74 5.06
N GLY A 142 -6.30 19.74 5.21
CA GLY A 142 -6.39 18.47 4.49
C GLY A 142 -7.70 17.74 4.76
N PRO A 143 -8.08 16.75 3.95
CA PRO A 143 -9.30 15.99 4.17
C PRO A 143 -9.25 15.13 5.44
N ASP A 144 -10.42 14.67 5.86
CA ASP A 144 -10.63 13.71 6.95
C ASP A 144 -10.60 12.24 6.49
N TYR A 145 -9.92 11.98 5.38
CA TYR A 145 -9.71 10.64 4.81
C TYR A 145 -8.29 10.50 4.29
N ILE A 146 -7.82 9.25 4.19
CA ILE A 146 -6.54 8.91 3.58
C ILE A 146 -6.64 9.04 2.06
N ARG A 147 -5.71 9.77 1.45
CA ARG A 147 -5.62 9.97 0.00
C ARG A 147 -4.72 8.90 -0.62
N ILE A 148 -5.28 8.11 -1.53
CA ILE A 148 -4.58 7.01 -2.18
C ILE A 148 -4.50 7.25 -3.69
N ILE A 149 -3.29 7.11 -4.23
CA ILE A 149 -3.06 6.95 -5.67
C ILE A 149 -3.01 5.44 -5.96
N GLY A 150 -3.96 4.95 -6.75
CA GLY A 150 -4.08 3.54 -7.11
C GLY A 150 -3.24 3.12 -8.33
N GLY A 151 -3.36 1.84 -8.68
CA GLY A 151 -2.77 1.21 -9.85
C GLY A 151 -1.63 0.25 -9.53
N LYS A 152 -1.36 -0.68 -10.46
CA LYS A 152 -0.56 -1.91 -10.25
C LYS A 152 0.84 -1.73 -9.68
N LEU A 153 1.48 -0.62 -10.01
CA LEU A 153 2.85 -0.33 -9.60
C LEU A 153 2.91 0.59 -8.37
N LYS A 154 1.76 1.14 -7.96
CA LYS A 154 1.62 1.95 -6.76
C LYS A 154 1.22 1.06 -5.60
N ARG A 155 2.00 1.10 -4.53
CA ARG A 155 1.73 0.34 -3.33
C ARG A 155 1.71 1.27 -2.14
N TRP A 156 0.89 0.93 -1.16
CA TRP A 156 0.74 1.70 0.06
C TRP A 156 1.00 0.81 1.25
N GLY A 157 2.14 1.00 1.90
CA GLY A 157 2.47 0.32 3.14
C GLY A 157 1.49 0.72 4.24
N LEU A 158 1.05 -0.25 5.03
CA LEU A 158 0.34 -0.05 6.28
C LEU A 158 1.23 -0.52 7.42
N CYS A 159 1.35 0.31 8.46
CA CYS A 159 1.90 -0.12 9.73
C CYS A 159 0.98 0.32 10.87
N LEU A 160 0.67 -0.64 11.75
CA LEU A 160 -0.18 -0.45 12.93
C LEU A 160 0.69 -0.52 14.19
N TYR A 161 0.65 0.53 15.01
CA TYR A 161 1.37 0.61 16.28
C TYR A 161 0.34 0.64 17.41
N PHE A 162 0.26 -0.44 18.18
CA PHE A 162 -0.70 -0.57 19.27
C PHE A 162 -0.05 -0.18 20.60
N PHE A 163 -0.76 0.61 21.40
CA PHE A 163 -0.32 1.07 22.72
C PHE A 163 -1.35 0.71 23.78
N ASP A 164 -0.87 0.29 24.95
CA ASP A 164 -1.69 0.11 26.14
C ASP A 164 -2.06 1.45 26.80
N LYS A 165 -2.75 1.41 27.94
CA LYS A 165 -3.15 2.61 28.68
C LYS A 165 -1.98 3.40 29.25
N GLU A 166 -0.83 2.77 29.40
CA GLU A 166 0.38 3.29 30.00
C GLU A 166 1.33 3.90 28.95
N GLY A 167 1.00 3.73 27.67
CA GLY A 167 1.79 4.18 26.54
C GLY A 167 2.86 3.17 26.11
N LYS A 168 2.82 1.93 26.61
CA LYS A 168 3.73 0.87 26.17
C LYS A 168 3.31 0.38 24.79
N LEU A 169 4.26 0.30 23.87
CA LEU A 169 4.07 -0.33 22.57
C LEU A 169 3.88 -1.84 22.73
N MET A 170 2.80 -2.38 22.15
CA MET A 170 2.34 -3.75 22.33
C MET A 170 2.74 -4.68 21.17
N ASN A 171 3.30 -4.14 20.08
CA ASN A 171 3.53 -4.89 18.85
C ASN A 171 4.38 -6.17 19.03
N ASP A 172 5.45 -6.12 19.84
CA ASP A 172 6.26 -7.31 20.11
C ASP A 172 5.47 -8.38 20.89
N ASP A 173 4.70 -7.96 21.90
CA ASP A 173 3.82 -8.86 22.65
C ASP A 173 2.78 -9.53 21.70
N ILE A 174 2.24 -8.78 20.72
CA ILE A 174 1.31 -9.32 19.71
C ILE A 174 2.02 -10.31 18.76
N LEU A 175 3.25 -10.02 18.33
CA LEU A 175 4.04 -10.92 17.49
C LEU A 175 4.40 -12.21 18.23
N ASP A 176 4.69 -12.15 19.52
CA ASP A 176 4.99 -13.34 20.33
C ASP A 176 3.79 -14.29 20.46
N HIS A 177 2.57 -13.76 20.34
CA HIS A 177 1.32 -14.53 20.29
C HIS A 177 0.78 -14.74 18.86
N SER A 178 1.62 -14.63 17.83
CA SER A 178 1.16 -14.64 16.44
C SER A 178 0.31 -15.87 16.05
N ASP A 179 0.47 -17.01 16.71
CA ASP A 179 -0.29 -18.24 16.46
C ASP A 179 -1.76 -18.18 16.91
N GLU A 180 -2.14 -17.09 17.58
CA GLU A 180 -3.50 -16.84 18.07
C GLU A 180 -4.16 -15.62 17.41
N TYR A 181 -3.42 -14.75 16.72
CA TYR A 181 -3.95 -13.47 16.21
C TYR A 181 -3.72 -13.28 14.71
N GLN A 182 -4.73 -12.70 14.05
CA GLN A 182 -4.63 -12.19 12.68
C GLN A 182 -5.54 -10.97 12.52
N ILE A 183 -5.04 -9.95 11.83
CA ILE A 183 -5.78 -8.75 11.44
C ILE A 183 -6.26 -8.94 10.00
N PHE A 184 -7.57 -8.81 9.81
CA PHE A 184 -8.23 -8.94 8.51
C PHE A 184 -8.64 -7.56 7.98
N PHE A 185 -8.54 -7.40 6.67
CA PHE A 185 -8.76 -6.15 5.94
C PHE A 185 -9.85 -6.34 4.89
N THR A 186 -10.92 -5.55 4.98
CA THR A 186 -12.02 -5.58 3.99
C THR A 186 -12.53 -4.19 3.68
N VAL A 187 -13.24 -4.04 2.57
CA VAL A 187 -14.19 -2.93 2.42
C VAL A 187 -15.25 -3.08 3.51
N SER A 188 -15.47 -2.02 4.29
CA SER A 188 -16.41 -2.01 5.41
C SER A 188 -17.86 -1.87 4.91
N GLU A 189 -18.82 -2.49 5.60
CA GLU A 189 -20.26 -2.28 5.44
C GLU A 189 -20.81 -1.08 6.24
N VAL A 190 -20.01 -0.51 7.14
CA VAL A 190 -20.35 0.68 7.95
C VAL A 190 -19.21 1.70 8.00
N ASP A 191 -19.50 2.95 8.32
CA ASP A 191 -18.52 4.03 8.50
C ASP A 191 -17.69 3.85 9.79
N ASP A 192 -16.83 4.82 10.10
CA ASP A 192 -16.01 4.88 11.32
C ASP A 192 -16.82 4.98 12.62
N LYS A 193 -18.12 5.29 12.52
CA LYS A 193 -19.05 5.46 13.65
C LYS A 193 -20.06 4.30 13.75
N GLY A 194 -20.04 3.38 12.79
CA GLY A 194 -20.94 2.23 12.73
C GLY A 194 -22.25 2.45 11.97
N ASN A 195 -22.38 3.53 11.20
CA ASN A 195 -23.56 3.77 10.36
C ASN A 195 -23.38 3.13 8.99
N PRO A 196 -24.43 2.55 8.39
CA PRO A 196 -24.40 2.15 6.99
C PRO A 196 -24.04 3.31 6.07
N TYR A 197 -23.30 3.04 5.01
CA TYR A 197 -22.89 4.05 4.03
C TYR A 197 -22.84 3.45 2.62
N GLU A 198 -22.80 4.33 1.62
CA GLU A 198 -22.59 3.95 0.21
C GLU A 198 -21.12 4.10 -0.16
N VAL A 199 -20.56 3.10 -0.84
CA VAL A 199 -19.26 3.26 -1.48
C VAL A 199 -19.46 4.09 -2.73
N MET A 200 -18.76 5.22 -2.80
CA MET A 200 -18.91 6.19 -3.89
C MET A 200 -17.80 6.02 -4.91
N ASP A 201 -18.12 6.15 -6.20
CA ASP A 201 -17.13 6.42 -7.24
C ASP A 201 -16.84 7.92 -7.31
N CYS A 202 -15.58 8.27 -7.06
CA CYS A 202 -15.10 9.65 -7.09
C CYS A 202 -14.87 10.19 -8.50
N ARG A 203 -15.02 9.36 -9.53
CA ARG A 203 -14.99 9.83 -10.92
C ARG A 203 -16.15 10.78 -11.24
N GLY A 204 -17.31 10.52 -10.65
CA GLY A 204 -18.53 11.29 -10.85
C GLY A 204 -19.26 10.89 -12.14
N THR A 205 -19.35 11.79 -13.13
CA THR A 205 -20.04 11.48 -14.39
C THR A 205 -19.34 12.12 -15.58
N TRP A 206 -19.09 11.32 -16.62
CA TRP A 206 -18.50 11.80 -17.87
C TRP A 206 -19.59 12.21 -18.86
N LYS A 207 -19.44 13.40 -19.44
CA LYS A 207 -20.37 13.96 -20.43
C LYS A 207 -19.63 14.18 -21.75
N PRO A 208 -19.29 13.11 -22.49
CA PRO A 208 -18.59 13.21 -23.76
C PRO A 208 -19.46 13.88 -24.80
N LYS A 209 -18.86 14.70 -25.67
CA LYS A 209 -19.57 15.26 -26.81
C LYS A 209 -19.64 14.21 -27.92
N LYS A 210 -20.82 14.04 -28.51
CA LYS A 210 -21.06 13.12 -29.63
C LYS A 210 -21.54 13.87 -30.88
N ASN A 211 -21.21 13.35 -32.06
CA ASN A 211 -21.76 13.83 -33.31
C ASN A 211 -23.21 13.31 -33.50
N LYS A 212 -23.86 13.67 -34.61
CA LYS A 212 -25.26 13.26 -34.91
C LYS A 212 -25.44 11.74 -35.12
N PHE A 213 -24.35 11.00 -35.30
CA PHE A 213 -24.32 9.55 -35.49
C PHE A 213 -23.94 8.80 -34.21
N GLY A 214 -23.62 9.52 -33.13
CA GLY A 214 -23.22 8.94 -31.85
C GLY A 214 -21.71 8.77 -31.67
N ASP A 215 -20.88 9.15 -32.64
CA ASP A 215 -19.41 9.04 -32.49
C ASP A 215 -18.86 10.14 -31.60
N TRP A 216 -17.82 9.81 -30.84
CA TRP A 216 -17.09 10.77 -30.02
C TRP A 216 -16.62 11.98 -30.84
N LYS A 217 -16.72 13.16 -30.25
CA LYS A 217 -16.23 14.43 -30.80
C LYS A 217 -15.43 15.17 -29.74
N LYS A 218 -14.39 15.87 -30.18
CA LYS A 218 -13.56 16.75 -29.34
C LYS A 218 -14.40 17.64 -28.43
N GLY A 219 -14.09 17.59 -27.14
CA GLY A 219 -14.73 18.34 -26.07
C GLY A 219 -15.80 17.56 -25.30
N GLY A 220 -16.28 18.16 -24.21
CA GLY A 220 -17.20 17.54 -23.26
C GLY A 220 -16.95 18.14 -21.88
N THR A 221 -17.59 17.58 -20.85
CA THR A 221 -17.36 17.99 -19.46
C THR A 221 -17.29 16.78 -18.53
N VAL A 222 -16.61 16.97 -17.40
CA VAL A 222 -16.62 16.03 -16.28
C VAL A 222 -17.36 16.70 -15.14
N ASP A 223 -18.34 16.01 -14.57
CA ASP A 223 -18.96 16.37 -13.29
C ASP A 223 -18.27 15.53 -12.21
N THR A 224 -17.48 16.15 -11.34
CA THR A 224 -16.68 15.43 -10.34
C THR A 224 -17.44 15.14 -9.05
N THR A 225 -18.75 15.39 -9.02
CA THR A 225 -19.60 15.02 -7.88
C THR A 225 -19.63 13.50 -7.76
N PRO A 226 -19.15 12.89 -6.66
CA PRO A 226 -19.12 11.43 -6.52
C PRO A 226 -20.52 10.82 -6.63
N VAL A 227 -20.60 9.65 -7.25
CA VAL A 227 -21.86 8.88 -7.44
C VAL A 227 -21.78 7.53 -6.73
N PRO A 228 -22.88 6.92 -6.28
CA PRO A 228 -22.82 5.59 -5.67
C PRO A 228 -22.30 4.54 -6.67
N SER A 229 -21.37 3.68 -6.25
CA SER A 229 -20.80 2.64 -7.12
C SER A 229 -21.83 1.52 -7.38
N PRO A 230 -22.14 1.23 -8.66
CA PRO A 230 -23.00 0.10 -9.04
C PRO A 230 -22.49 -1.25 -8.55
N LEU A 231 -21.16 -1.46 -8.49
CA LEU A 231 -20.56 -2.71 -8.00
C LEU A 231 -21.04 -3.09 -6.60
N PHE A 232 -21.25 -2.08 -5.76
CA PHE A 232 -21.63 -2.23 -4.36
C PHE A 232 -23.14 -2.11 -4.12
N ALA A 233 -23.94 -1.94 -5.18
CA ALA A 233 -25.38 -1.88 -5.08
C ALA A 233 -25.92 -3.15 -4.40
N ASN A 234 -26.73 -2.95 -3.36
CA ASN A 234 -27.35 -4.00 -2.55
C ASN A 234 -26.38 -4.91 -1.77
N LYS A 235 -25.09 -4.58 -1.70
CA LYS A 235 -24.10 -5.30 -0.90
C LYS A 235 -24.05 -4.67 0.48
N THR A 236 -24.91 -5.14 1.39
CA THR A 236 -25.15 -4.47 2.68
C THR A 236 -24.56 -5.23 3.87
N THR A 237 -24.18 -6.49 3.67
CA THR A 237 -23.56 -7.30 4.72
C THR A 237 -22.04 -7.27 4.65
N TRP A 238 -21.40 -7.57 5.78
CA TRP A 238 -19.94 -7.72 5.83
C TRP A 238 -19.43 -8.78 4.83
N LYS A 239 -20.04 -9.97 4.78
CA LYS A 239 -19.55 -11.08 3.95
C LYS A 239 -19.56 -10.70 2.47
N GLU A 240 -20.62 -10.05 2.00
CA GLU A 240 -20.71 -9.55 0.62
C GLU A 240 -19.62 -8.52 0.29
N ARG A 241 -19.29 -7.63 1.24
CA ARG A 241 -18.21 -6.64 1.07
C ARG A 241 -16.83 -7.28 1.12
N ALA A 242 -16.64 -8.30 1.95
CA ALA A 242 -15.43 -9.10 2.02
C ALA A 242 -15.17 -9.83 0.69
N GLU A 243 -16.18 -10.45 0.10
CA GLU A 243 -16.08 -11.13 -1.21
C GLU A 243 -15.72 -10.20 -2.37
N LEU A 244 -16.13 -8.92 -2.30
CA LEU A 244 -15.76 -7.91 -3.29
C LEU A 244 -14.43 -7.23 -3.01
N THR A 245 -13.86 -7.37 -1.81
CA THR A 245 -12.62 -6.69 -1.40
C THR A 245 -11.47 -6.93 -2.39
N PRO A 246 -11.21 -8.17 -2.86
CA PRO A 246 -10.12 -8.43 -3.83
C PRO A 246 -10.26 -7.67 -5.15
N LYS A 247 -11.46 -7.19 -5.50
CA LYS A 247 -11.68 -6.36 -6.70
C LYS A 247 -11.31 -4.89 -6.51
N ILE A 248 -11.13 -4.47 -5.25
CA ILE A 248 -10.80 -3.09 -4.87
C ILE A 248 -9.35 -2.97 -4.44
N PHE A 249 -8.88 -3.90 -3.62
CA PHE A 249 -7.48 -3.94 -3.21
C PHE A 249 -7.05 -5.35 -2.84
N GLU A 250 -5.76 -5.59 -3.00
CA GLU A 250 -5.04 -6.71 -2.41
C GLU A 250 -4.25 -6.22 -1.20
N TYR A 251 -4.21 -7.01 -0.12
CA TYR A 251 -3.31 -6.77 1.00
C TYR A 251 -2.33 -7.92 1.16
N THR A 252 -1.03 -7.60 1.11
CA THR A 252 0.04 -8.57 1.33
C THR A 252 0.68 -8.33 2.69
N TYR A 253 0.70 -9.37 3.52
CA TYR A 253 1.33 -9.35 4.83
C TYR A 253 2.85 -9.21 4.72
N ARG A 254 3.45 -8.44 5.63
CA ARG A 254 4.89 -8.16 5.69
C ARG A 254 5.40 -8.09 7.13
N ASP A 255 4.74 -8.79 8.06
CA ASP A 255 5.13 -8.84 9.47
C ASP A 255 6.54 -9.41 9.64
N THR A 256 7.27 -8.90 10.63
CA THR A 256 8.64 -9.30 10.94
C THR A 256 8.72 -9.99 12.29
N TRP A 257 9.89 -10.56 12.61
CA TRP A 257 10.09 -11.29 13.88
C TRP A 257 9.93 -10.43 15.12
N ILE A 258 10.38 -9.18 15.05
CA ILE A 258 10.27 -8.15 16.10
C ILE A 258 9.92 -6.82 15.46
N HIS A 259 9.39 -5.89 16.24
CA HIS A 259 9.01 -4.55 15.85
C HIS A 259 10.18 -3.79 15.23
N ASN A 260 11.36 -3.85 15.85
CA ASN A 260 12.54 -3.14 15.36
C ASN A 260 13.13 -3.74 14.07
N ALA A 261 12.73 -4.95 13.68
CA ALA A 261 13.07 -5.53 12.38
C ALA A 261 12.09 -5.08 11.29
N MET A 262 11.03 -4.35 11.65
CA MET A 262 10.03 -3.93 10.68
C MET A 262 10.59 -2.98 9.63
N ALA A 263 11.74 -2.30 9.83
CA ALA A 263 12.26 -1.33 8.84
C ALA A 263 12.99 -1.91 7.62
N ASP A 264 13.29 -3.21 7.62
CA ASP A 264 13.90 -3.85 6.47
C ASP A 264 12.78 -4.42 5.57
N GLY A 265 12.84 -4.12 4.28
CA GLY A 265 11.80 -4.47 3.32
C GLY A 265 12.29 -4.69 1.89
N ALA A 266 13.61 -4.68 1.67
CA ALA A 266 14.18 -4.71 0.34
C ALA A 266 14.00 -6.05 -0.39
N ARG A 267 13.85 -7.15 0.37
CA ARG A 267 13.64 -8.51 -0.17
C ARG A 267 12.35 -9.10 0.36
N GLU A 268 11.71 -9.90 -0.48
CA GLU A 268 10.34 -10.40 -0.26
C GLU A 268 10.14 -11.15 1.06
N LEU A 269 11.08 -11.98 1.49
CA LEU A 269 10.98 -12.80 2.71
C LEU A 269 12.08 -12.53 3.74
N PHE A 270 13.06 -11.68 3.42
CA PHE A 270 14.14 -11.36 4.34
C PHE A 270 13.57 -10.62 5.56
N ASN A 271 13.86 -11.13 6.77
CA ASN A 271 13.35 -10.63 8.06
C ASN A 271 11.85 -10.78 8.30
N GLN A 272 11.12 -11.47 7.44
CA GLN A 272 9.71 -11.76 7.65
C GLN A 272 9.50 -12.93 8.58
N ARG A 273 8.42 -12.86 9.35
CA ARG A 273 7.99 -13.96 10.21
C ARG A 273 7.39 -15.07 9.37
N LEU A 274 7.87 -16.29 9.57
CA LEU A 274 7.38 -17.49 8.88
C LEU A 274 6.47 -18.30 9.80
N LEU A 275 5.59 -19.10 9.20
CA LEU A 275 4.68 -19.98 9.94
C LEU A 275 5.46 -21.02 10.74
N PRO A 276 5.18 -21.18 12.05
CA PRO A 276 5.76 -22.28 12.82
C PRO A 276 5.51 -23.64 12.15
N PRO A 277 6.50 -24.56 12.13
CA PRO A 277 7.78 -24.50 12.84
C PRO A 277 8.92 -23.80 12.08
N LEU A 278 8.63 -23.12 10.95
CA LEU A 278 9.65 -22.43 10.17
C LEU A 278 10.32 -21.33 10.99
N THR A 279 11.61 -21.14 10.76
CA THR A 279 12.47 -20.20 11.47
C THR A 279 13.07 -19.19 10.49
N ARG A 280 13.81 -18.20 11.00
CA ARG A 280 14.52 -17.25 10.14
C ARG A 280 15.51 -17.94 9.18
N GLU A 281 16.06 -19.09 9.55
CA GLU A 281 16.97 -19.85 8.68
C GLU A 281 16.28 -20.46 7.46
N ASP A 282 14.94 -20.61 7.48
CA ASP A 282 14.18 -21.16 6.36
C ASP A 282 13.87 -20.12 5.27
N ALA A 283 14.17 -18.83 5.51
CA ALA A 283 13.75 -17.72 4.66
C ALA A 283 14.22 -17.85 3.19
N ASP A 284 15.41 -18.40 2.95
CA ASP A 284 15.97 -18.58 1.60
C ASP A 284 15.20 -19.61 0.76
N TRP A 285 14.43 -20.49 1.40
CA TRP A 285 13.69 -21.58 0.76
C TRP A 285 12.17 -21.47 0.92
N ALA A 286 11.72 -20.48 1.68
CA ALA A 286 10.32 -20.19 1.88
C ALA A 286 9.72 -19.47 0.65
N VAL A 287 8.40 -19.53 0.50
CA VAL A 287 7.67 -18.91 -0.61
C VAL A 287 6.60 -17.97 -0.07
N ALA A 288 6.68 -16.69 -0.44
CA ALA A 288 5.62 -15.72 -0.19
C ALA A 288 4.45 -15.95 -1.16
N PRO A 289 3.19 -15.77 -0.73
CA PRO A 289 2.75 -15.41 0.62
C PRO A 289 2.39 -16.64 1.50
N TYR A 290 2.77 -17.85 1.08
CA TYR A 290 2.26 -19.11 1.63
C TYR A 290 2.95 -19.54 2.93
N ASP A 291 4.25 -19.31 3.03
CA ASP A 291 5.04 -19.66 4.22
C ASP A 291 5.05 -18.57 5.30
N GLN A 292 4.41 -17.42 5.03
CA GLN A 292 4.39 -16.25 5.91
C GLN A 292 3.40 -16.42 7.06
N ASP A 293 3.83 -16.02 8.27
CA ASP A 293 2.92 -15.85 9.39
C ASP A 293 2.17 -14.51 9.26
N ARG A 294 0.84 -14.59 9.10
CA ARG A 294 -0.02 -13.43 8.80
C ARG A 294 -0.59 -12.85 10.09
N VAL A 295 0.10 -11.88 10.71
CA VAL A 295 -0.44 -11.17 11.91
C VAL A 295 -1.18 -9.91 11.48
N GLY A 296 -0.61 -9.11 10.58
CA GLY A 296 -1.21 -7.92 9.98
C GLY A 296 -0.87 -6.60 10.67
N LEU A 297 0.18 -6.55 11.47
CA LEU A 297 0.73 -5.29 12.00
C LEU A 297 1.45 -4.49 10.92
N LYS A 298 1.98 -5.18 9.90
CA LYS A 298 2.61 -4.57 8.73
C LYS A 298 2.24 -5.30 7.44
N GLY A 299 2.05 -4.53 6.39
CA GLY A 299 1.80 -5.04 5.05
C GLY A 299 1.75 -3.92 4.04
N HIS A 300 1.25 -4.21 2.86
CA HIS A 300 0.97 -3.19 1.87
C HIS A 300 -0.28 -3.51 1.07
N PHE A 301 -0.95 -2.45 0.68
CA PHE A 301 -2.07 -2.48 -0.24
C PHE A 301 -1.58 -2.27 -1.67
N ASN A 302 -2.14 -3.05 -2.58
CA ASN A 302 -2.18 -2.72 -3.99
C ASN A 302 -3.62 -2.39 -4.37
N PHE A 303 -3.87 -1.15 -4.77
CA PHE A 303 -5.17 -0.71 -5.28
C PHE A 303 -5.19 -0.87 -6.81
N ASP A 304 -4.91 -2.08 -7.26
CA ASP A 304 -5.04 -2.53 -8.64
C ASP A 304 -6.48 -2.99 -8.83
N ILE A 305 -7.35 -2.02 -9.13
CA ILE A 305 -8.79 -2.19 -9.08
C ILE A 305 -9.23 -2.94 -10.33
N ASP A 306 -9.58 -4.22 -10.18
CA ASP A 306 -10.16 -5.04 -11.24
C ASP A 306 -11.68 -4.84 -11.40
N ALA A 307 -12.28 -4.02 -10.53
CA ALA A 307 -13.65 -3.55 -10.70
C ALA A 307 -13.77 -2.66 -11.93
N ASP A 308 -13.94 -3.30 -13.09
CA ASP A 308 -14.27 -2.67 -14.35
C ASP A 308 -15.66 -2.03 -14.24
N GLU A 309 -15.70 -0.70 -14.29
CA GLU A 309 -16.91 0.07 -14.48
C GLU A 309 -16.85 0.74 -15.86
N ASN A 310 -16.79 -0.08 -16.93
CA ASN A 310 -17.34 0.24 -18.25
C ASN A 310 -18.88 0.46 -18.19
N ASP A 311 -19.35 1.13 -17.15
CA ASP A 311 -20.74 1.51 -16.94
C ASP A 311 -21.11 2.68 -17.84
N GLU A 312 -22.41 2.97 -17.96
CA GLU A 312 -22.89 4.05 -18.83
C GLU A 312 -22.32 5.44 -18.49
N LEU A 313 -21.83 5.65 -17.25
CA LEU A 313 -21.33 6.93 -16.76
C LEU A 313 -19.86 7.17 -17.13
N HIS A 314 -19.10 6.10 -17.41
CA HIS A 314 -17.65 6.14 -17.62
C HIS A 314 -17.19 5.48 -18.94
N GLN A 315 -18.09 5.23 -19.90
CA GLN A 315 -17.73 4.58 -21.17
C GLN A 315 -16.73 5.36 -22.02
N GLU A 316 -16.82 6.70 -22.02
CA GLU A 316 -16.01 7.54 -22.91
C GLU A 316 -15.52 8.80 -22.21
N TRP A 317 -14.20 8.93 -22.11
CA TRP A 317 -13.56 10.11 -21.56
C TRP A 317 -13.88 11.37 -22.41
N PRO A 318 -14.30 12.48 -21.79
CA PRO A 318 -14.78 13.65 -22.51
C PRO A 318 -13.66 14.59 -22.98
N LEU A 319 -12.47 14.54 -22.38
CA LEU A 319 -11.38 15.47 -22.75
C LEU A 319 -10.54 14.90 -23.90
N GLU A 320 -10.13 15.79 -24.81
CA GLU A 320 -9.29 15.44 -25.96
C GLU A 320 -7.86 15.14 -25.51
N ILE A 321 -7.29 14.06 -26.03
CA ILE A 321 -5.89 13.69 -25.85
C ILE A 321 -5.07 14.35 -26.96
N THR A 322 -4.28 15.34 -26.59
CA THR A 322 -3.61 16.26 -27.51
C THR A 322 -2.20 15.83 -27.92
N ARG A 323 -1.51 15.06 -27.08
CA ARG A 323 -0.11 14.62 -27.27
C ARG A 323 0.00 13.28 -27.95
N ARG A 324 -1.06 12.46 -27.94
CA ARG A 324 -1.15 11.20 -28.68
C ARG A 324 -1.90 11.42 -30.00
N LEU A 325 -1.15 11.82 -31.01
CA LEU A 325 -1.68 12.02 -32.36
C LEU A 325 -1.77 10.67 -33.09
N ASP A 326 -2.85 10.46 -33.83
CA ASP A 326 -2.99 9.33 -34.73
C ASP A 326 -1.86 9.37 -35.78
N PRO A 327 -1.03 8.31 -35.93
CA PRO A 327 0.10 8.33 -36.85
C PRO A 327 -0.28 8.45 -38.33
N ALA A 328 -1.49 8.03 -38.71
CA ALA A 328 -1.97 8.05 -40.09
C ALA A 328 -2.63 9.39 -40.46
N THR A 329 -3.32 10.04 -39.52
CA THR A 329 -4.07 11.29 -39.77
C THR A 329 -3.41 12.54 -39.17
N GLY A 330 -2.54 12.39 -38.18
CA GLY A 330 -1.93 13.48 -37.42
C GLY A 330 -2.89 14.16 -36.45
N GLU A 331 -4.12 13.67 -36.29
CA GLU A 331 -5.13 14.28 -35.43
C GLU A 331 -5.06 13.77 -33.99
N ALA A 332 -5.27 14.68 -33.04
CA ALA A 332 -5.53 14.37 -31.64
C ALA A 332 -6.86 13.63 -31.47
N GLY A 333 -6.92 12.73 -30.48
CA GLY A 333 -7.98 11.73 -30.37
C GLY A 333 -8.61 11.62 -28.98
N ARG A 334 -9.39 10.56 -28.79
CA ARG A 334 -10.00 10.21 -27.50
C ARG A 334 -9.05 9.34 -26.66
N TYR A 335 -9.26 9.30 -25.36
CA TYR A 335 -8.69 8.27 -24.50
C TYR A 335 -9.37 6.93 -24.81
N THR A 336 -8.58 5.85 -24.89
CA THR A 336 -9.06 4.54 -25.38
C THR A 336 -8.81 3.38 -24.42
N ARG A 337 -8.17 3.63 -23.27
CA ARG A 337 -7.97 2.58 -22.27
C ARG A 337 -9.20 2.50 -21.36
N PRO A 338 -9.47 1.34 -20.75
CA PRO A 338 -10.44 1.25 -19.67
C PRO A 338 -10.06 2.13 -18.48
N SER A 339 -11.06 2.49 -17.69
CA SER A 339 -10.91 3.16 -16.41
C SER A 339 -11.66 2.35 -15.35
N TYR A 340 -11.05 2.23 -14.17
CA TYR A 340 -11.57 1.41 -13.07
C TYR A 340 -12.20 2.27 -11.98
N LEU A 341 -13.06 1.73 -11.13
CA LEU A 341 -13.67 2.46 -10.00
C LEU A 341 -12.63 3.29 -9.22
N LEU A 342 -12.93 4.54 -8.84
CA LEU A 342 -12.13 5.35 -7.90
C LEU A 342 -12.86 5.46 -6.55
N PRO A 343 -12.79 4.43 -5.69
CA PRO A 343 -13.70 4.31 -4.57
C PRO A 343 -13.34 5.27 -3.42
N LYS A 344 -14.38 5.88 -2.84
CA LYS A 344 -14.37 6.37 -1.47
C LYS A 344 -15.10 5.36 -0.59
N PHE A 345 -14.38 4.77 0.35
CA PHE A 345 -14.88 3.70 1.21
C PHE A 345 -14.24 3.77 2.61
N TYR A 346 -14.67 2.90 3.52
CA TYR A 346 -13.97 2.71 4.79
C TYR A 346 -13.26 1.35 4.79
N LEU A 347 -11.95 1.35 5.03
CA LEU A 347 -11.16 0.15 5.25
C LEU A 347 -11.46 -0.39 6.64
N SER A 348 -12.10 -1.55 6.70
CA SER A 348 -12.33 -2.29 7.94
C SER A 348 -11.06 -3.02 8.36
N VAL A 349 -10.53 -2.67 9.52
CA VAL A 349 -9.42 -3.36 10.19
C VAL A 349 -9.99 -4.18 11.34
N ARG A 350 -10.02 -5.51 11.19
CA ARG A 350 -10.65 -6.43 12.15
C ARG A 350 -9.57 -7.21 12.88
N VAL A 351 -9.42 -6.97 14.17
CA VAL A 351 -8.48 -7.73 15.00
C VAL A 351 -9.21 -8.97 15.52
N MET A 352 -8.74 -10.14 15.10
CA MET A 352 -9.36 -11.41 15.46
C MET A 352 -8.39 -12.31 16.22
N LYS A 353 -8.96 -13.10 17.14
CA LYS A 353 -8.24 -14.11 17.93
C LYS A 353 -8.84 -15.49 17.69
N CYS A 354 -8.00 -16.51 17.57
CA CYS A 354 -8.39 -17.91 17.56
C CYS A 354 -7.74 -18.66 18.72
N PRO A 355 -8.24 -19.86 19.09
CA PRO A 355 -7.50 -20.75 19.98
C PRO A 355 -6.11 -21.10 19.40
N LYS A 356 -5.14 -21.30 20.29
CA LYS A 356 -3.79 -21.74 19.91
C LYS A 356 -3.83 -22.99 19.01
N GLY A 357 -3.10 -22.94 17.90
CA GLY A 357 -3.05 -24.03 16.90
C GLY A 357 -4.21 -24.03 15.89
N LYS A 358 -5.13 -23.06 15.95
CA LYS A 358 -6.24 -22.92 14.99
C LYS A 358 -6.02 -21.87 13.90
N LYS A 359 -4.88 -21.18 13.87
CA LYS A 359 -4.61 -20.10 12.90
C LYS A 359 -4.37 -20.58 11.46
N ALA A 360 -3.45 -21.54 11.27
CA ALA A 360 -3.06 -22.03 9.96
C ALA A 360 -3.57 -23.47 9.77
N LEU A 361 -4.70 -23.61 9.08
CA LEU A 361 -5.43 -24.89 8.97
C LEU A 361 -5.66 -25.37 7.53
N ILE A 362 -5.38 -24.54 6.53
CA ILE A 362 -5.60 -24.90 5.12
C ILE A 362 -4.46 -25.81 4.67
N PRO A 363 -4.72 -27.07 4.27
CA PRO A 363 -3.66 -28.00 3.92
C PRO A 363 -2.95 -27.61 2.62
N LYS A 364 -1.61 -27.68 2.63
CA LYS A 364 -0.76 -27.40 1.47
C LYS A 364 -1.22 -28.11 0.19
N ASP A 365 -1.43 -29.42 0.26
CA ASP A 365 -1.69 -30.24 -0.93
C ASP A 365 -3.03 -29.90 -1.59
N GLU A 366 -4.05 -29.56 -0.78
CA GLU A 366 -5.36 -29.15 -1.28
C GLU A 366 -5.29 -27.81 -2.02
N TYR A 367 -4.46 -26.89 -1.52
CA TYR A 367 -4.22 -25.60 -2.16
C TYR A 367 -3.41 -25.73 -3.46
N LEU A 368 -2.34 -26.54 -3.45
CA LEU A 368 -1.47 -26.74 -4.63
C LEU A 368 -2.19 -27.35 -5.83
N ASN A 369 -3.21 -28.17 -5.62
CA ASN A 369 -4.06 -28.68 -6.70
C ASN A 369 -4.71 -27.56 -7.54
N ARG A 370 -4.82 -26.34 -7.01
CA ARG A 370 -5.36 -25.16 -7.70
C ARG A 370 -4.25 -24.23 -8.25
N HIS A 371 -3.03 -24.31 -7.72
CA HIS A 371 -1.92 -23.39 -8.00
C HIS A 371 -0.58 -24.13 -8.17
N SER A 372 -0.47 -24.94 -9.23
CA SER A 372 0.57 -25.97 -9.44
C SER A 372 2.04 -25.52 -9.62
N THR A 373 2.36 -24.24 -9.47
CA THR A 373 3.70 -23.70 -9.82
C THR A 373 4.64 -23.48 -8.63
N TYR A 374 4.18 -23.65 -7.39
CA TYR A 374 4.97 -23.33 -6.19
C TYR A 374 5.11 -24.53 -5.26
N VAL A 375 6.23 -24.63 -4.54
CA VAL A 375 6.43 -25.61 -3.45
C VAL A 375 6.81 -24.83 -2.20
N PHE A 376 5.85 -24.63 -1.31
CA PHE A 376 6.07 -23.94 -0.04
C PHE A 376 6.47 -24.93 1.08
N ARG A 377 7.17 -24.45 2.11
CA ARG A 377 7.80 -25.26 3.17
C ARG A 377 6.82 -25.67 4.26
N SER A 378 5.89 -24.79 4.60
CA SER A 378 4.86 -24.99 5.62
C SER A 378 3.84 -26.05 5.17
N PRO A 379 3.42 -26.97 6.06
CA PRO A 379 2.36 -27.93 5.76
C PRO A 379 0.97 -27.29 5.68
N PHE A 380 0.79 -26.09 6.27
CA PHE A 380 -0.47 -25.36 6.30
C PHE A 380 -0.26 -23.90 5.91
N ILE A 381 -1.32 -23.23 5.45
CA ILE A 381 -1.32 -21.79 5.18
C ILE A 381 -2.36 -21.07 6.05
N CYS A 382 -2.10 -19.78 6.31
CA CYS A 382 -3.07 -18.89 6.94
C CYS A 382 -4.21 -18.52 5.98
N SER A 383 -5.36 -18.15 6.55
CA SER A 383 -6.45 -17.53 5.81
C SER A 383 -6.01 -16.27 5.06
N GLU A 384 -6.65 -15.99 3.93
CA GLU A 384 -6.52 -14.77 3.17
C GLU A 384 -6.97 -13.53 3.94
N ALA A 385 -6.39 -12.38 3.62
CA ALA A 385 -6.51 -11.14 4.38
C ALA A 385 -7.96 -10.66 4.56
N TYR A 386 -8.87 -11.07 3.68
CA TYR A 386 -10.28 -10.66 3.66
C TYR A 386 -11.25 -11.78 4.08
N ASN A 387 -10.78 -13.03 4.25
CA ASN A 387 -11.64 -14.21 4.45
C ASN A 387 -11.25 -15.03 5.69
N PRO A 388 -11.64 -14.61 6.91
CA PRO A 388 -11.41 -15.41 8.11
C PRO A 388 -12.06 -16.81 8.04
N ASP A 389 -13.14 -16.98 7.27
CA ASP A 389 -13.85 -18.26 7.14
C ASP A 389 -13.21 -19.24 6.14
N GLU A 390 -12.14 -18.86 5.42
CA GLU A 390 -11.53 -19.68 4.38
C GLU A 390 -11.25 -21.14 4.79
N PRO A 391 -10.77 -21.46 6.02
CA PRO A 391 -10.53 -22.83 6.44
C PRO A 391 -11.77 -23.74 6.39
N LYS A 392 -12.99 -23.17 6.47
CA LYS A 392 -14.25 -23.92 6.37
C LYS A 392 -14.45 -24.52 4.99
N GLU A 393 -13.89 -23.91 3.96
CA GLU A 393 -13.88 -24.43 2.58
C GLU A 393 -13.04 -25.71 2.45
N TYR A 394 -12.17 -25.97 3.42
CA TYR A 394 -11.28 -27.13 3.52
C TYR A 394 -11.65 -28.05 4.70
N GLY A 395 -12.88 -27.94 5.22
CA GLY A 395 -13.38 -28.82 6.29
C GLY A 395 -12.78 -28.55 7.68
N ALA A 396 -12.09 -27.42 7.88
CA ALA A 396 -11.53 -26.98 9.14
C ALA A 396 -12.25 -25.73 9.69
N ASP A 397 -12.05 -25.39 10.95
CA ASP A 397 -12.54 -24.13 11.51
C ASP A 397 -11.49 -23.53 12.45
N SER A 398 -11.07 -22.32 12.11
CA SER A 398 -10.16 -21.52 12.94
C SER A 398 -10.83 -20.98 14.19
N GLU A 399 -12.17 -20.96 14.24
CA GLU A 399 -12.94 -20.44 15.38
C GLU A 399 -12.58 -18.98 15.70
N TRP A 400 -12.30 -18.19 14.66
CA TRP A 400 -11.96 -16.78 14.78
C TRP A 400 -13.05 -16.00 15.52
N LYS A 401 -12.65 -15.23 16.53
CA LYS A 401 -13.48 -14.29 17.27
C LYS A 401 -12.96 -12.87 17.07
N GLU A 402 -13.84 -11.98 16.64
CA GLU A 402 -13.51 -10.56 16.58
C GLU A 402 -13.35 -10.01 17.99
N LEU A 403 -12.19 -9.41 18.28
CA LEU A 403 -11.96 -8.71 19.53
C LEU A 403 -12.47 -7.28 19.42
N PHE A 404 -12.06 -6.59 18.35
CA PHE A 404 -12.49 -5.25 18.02
C PHE A 404 -12.24 -4.97 16.54
N ARG A 405 -12.86 -3.88 16.07
CA ARG A 405 -12.76 -3.40 14.70
C ARG A 405 -12.81 -1.88 14.69
N PHE A 406 -12.08 -1.29 13.75
CA PHE A 406 -12.21 0.12 13.40
C PHE A 406 -12.17 0.28 11.89
N ASN A 407 -12.80 1.35 11.39
CA ASN A 407 -12.93 1.58 9.96
C ASN A 407 -12.26 2.90 9.58
N ILE A 408 -11.24 2.85 8.73
CA ILE A 408 -10.45 4.02 8.30
C ILE A 408 -11.03 4.56 6.99
N PRO A 409 -11.42 5.84 6.90
CA PRO A 409 -11.89 6.42 5.64
C PRO A 409 -10.75 6.53 4.62
N ILE A 410 -10.95 5.96 3.44
CA ILE A 410 -10.02 5.96 2.31
C ILE A 410 -10.71 6.54 1.07
N LYS A 411 -9.97 7.35 0.32
CA LYS A 411 -10.33 7.75 -1.04
C LYS A 411 -9.20 7.39 -1.99
N VAL A 412 -9.45 6.46 -2.91
CA VAL A 412 -8.60 6.29 -4.08
C VAL A 412 -9.02 7.36 -5.07
N PHE A 413 -8.22 8.41 -5.22
CA PHE A 413 -8.66 9.61 -5.95
C PHE A 413 -8.15 9.66 -7.39
N CYS A 414 -7.14 8.88 -7.74
CA CYS A 414 -6.72 8.65 -9.13
C CYS A 414 -5.99 7.30 -9.24
N SER A 415 -5.80 6.79 -10.45
CA SER A 415 -5.15 5.50 -10.69
C SER A 415 -4.11 5.61 -11.81
N SER A 416 -2.93 5.01 -11.63
CA SER A 416 -1.90 4.97 -12.68
C SER A 416 -2.32 4.16 -13.91
N PHE A 417 -3.43 3.43 -13.85
CA PHE A 417 -4.05 2.83 -15.04
C PHE A 417 -4.67 3.87 -15.97
N ASP A 418 -5.09 5.02 -15.43
CA ASP A 418 -5.80 6.08 -16.15
C ASP A 418 -4.89 6.99 -17.00
N THR A 419 -3.69 6.52 -17.33
CA THR A 419 -2.76 7.22 -18.22
C THR A 419 -2.15 6.25 -19.20
N ASP A 420 -1.87 6.68 -20.42
CA ASP A 420 -1.13 5.84 -21.37
C ASP A 420 0.38 6.00 -21.14
N PRO A 421 1.10 4.94 -20.72
CA PRO A 421 2.53 5.04 -20.44
C PRO A 421 3.38 5.24 -21.70
N THR A 422 2.85 4.99 -22.91
CA THR A 422 3.60 5.17 -24.16
C THR A 422 3.81 6.65 -24.50
N THR A 423 2.85 7.50 -24.15
CA THR A 423 2.93 8.96 -24.32
C THR A 423 1.89 9.60 -23.41
N ILE A 424 2.34 10.17 -22.30
CA ILE A 424 1.48 10.80 -21.30
C ILE A 424 0.89 12.14 -21.81
N ASP A 425 -0.37 12.40 -21.46
CA ASP A 425 -1.09 13.63 -21.82
C ASP A 425 -1.69 14.28 -20.57
N PRO A 426 -1.62 15.62 -20.40
CA PRO A 426 -2.21 16.28 -19.22
C PRO A 426 -3.72 16.07 -19.09
N ASN A 427 -4.43 15.80 -20.18
CA ASN A 427 -5.86 15.48 -20.17
C ASN A 427 -6.14 14.00 -19.92
N ASP A 428 -5.14 13.16 -19.64
CA ASP A 428 -5.39 11.80 -19.15
C ASP A 428 -6.20 11.84 -17.84
N PRO A 429 -7.16 10.92 -17.64
CA PRO A 429 -7.96 10.92 -16.41
C PRO A 429 -7.10 10.90 -15.14
N LEU A 430 -5.94 10.23 -15.14
CA LEU A 430 -4.98 10.25 -14.02
C LEU A 430 -4.66 11.68 -13.58
N TYR A 431 -4.19 12.53 -14.50
CA TYR A 431 -3.71 13.88 -14.16
C TYR A 431 -4.86 14.85 -13.93
N PHE A 432 -5.99 14.65 -14.60
CA PHE A 432 -7.22 15.39 -14.30
C PHE A 432 -7.67 15.18 -12.85
N TYR A 433 -7.82 13.92 -12.42
CA TYR A 433 -8.27 13.62 -11.07
C TYR A 433 -7.21 13.92 -10.00
N LEU A 434 -5.92 13.69 -10.31
CA LEU A 434 -4.82 14.12 -9.45
C LEU A 434 -4.87 15.63 -9.21
N GLY A 435 -4.95 16.43 -10.28
CA GLY A 435 -5.03 17.88 -10.18
C GLY A 435 -6.28 18.34 -9.44
N HIS A 436 -7.43 17.76 -9.73
CA HIS A 436 -8.69 18.08 -9.06
C HIS A 436 -8.60 17.85 -7.54
N GLU A 437 -8.01 16.73 -7.10
CA GLU A 437 -7.89 16.39 -5.69
C GLU A 437 -7.00 17.38 -4.91
N ILE A 438 -5.91 17.84 -5.52
CA ILE A 438 -4.88 18.66 -4.86
C ILE A 438 -4.93 20.14 -5.24
N GLY A 439 -5.95 20.56 -6.00
CA GLY A 439 -6.17 21.95 -6.38
C GLY A 439 -5.25 22.49 -7.48
N LEU A 440 -4.79 21.62 -8.38
CA LEU A 440 -3.97 21.96 -9.54
C LEU A 440 -4.73 21.80 -10.86
N SER A 441 -4.27 22.50 -11.90
CA SER A 441 -4.67 22.15 -13.27
C SER A 441 -4.09 20.80 -13.67
N SER A 442 -4.68 20.10 -14.64
CA SER A 442 -4.18 18.79 -15.06
C SER A 442 -2.76 18.87 -15.64
N LEU A 443 -2.39 20.00 -16.25
CA LEU A 443 -1.03 20.25 -16.76
C LEU A 443 -0.03 20.40 -15.61
N ASP A 444 -0.36 21.20 -14.60
CA ASP A 444 0.50 21.39 -13.43
C ASP A 444 0.62 20.10 -12.61
N ALA A 445 -0.46 19.32 -12.52
CA ALA A 445 -0.44 18.02 -11.86
C ALA A 445 0.47 17.02 -12.58
N LEU A 446 0.45 17.01 -13.91
CA LEU A 446 1.38 16.23 -14.72
C LEU A 446 2.83 16.65 -14.44
N GLU A 447 3.15 17.95 -14.52
CA GLU A 447 4.50 18.45 -14.25
C GLU A 447 4.95 18.13 -12.81
N ALA A 448 4.08 18.34 -11.83
CA ALA A 448 4.38 18.04 -10.43
C ALA A 448 4.64 16.54 -10.21
N SER A 449 3.89 15.66 -10.88
CA SER A 449 4.08 14.21 -10.77
C SER A 449 5.43 13.73 -11.32
N GLN A 450 5.99 14.44 -12.31
CA GLN A 450 7.31 14.14 -12.89
C GLN A 450 8.45 14.59 -11.98
N ASN A 451 8.22 15.64 -11.19
CA ASN A 451 9.21 16.19 -10.26
C ASN A 451 9.30 15.41 -8.94
N VAL A 452 8.35 14.50 -8.66
CA VAL A 452 8.50 13.51 -7.59
C VAL A 452 9.47 12.44 -8.10
N GLN A 453 10.68 12.40 -7.54
CA GLN A 453 11.61 11.30 -7.75
C GLN A 453 11.00 10.01 -7.18
N THR A 454 10.26 9.31 -8.03
CA THR A 454 9.98 7.88 -7.91
C THR A 454 11.17 7.18 -8.55
N HIS A 455 11.85 6.27 -7.84
CA HIS A 455 12.92 5.51 -8.46
C HIS A 455 12.26 4.73 -9.61
N GLY A 456 12.72 4.97 -10.83
CA GLY A 456 11.99 4.57 -12.02
C GLY A 456 11.85 3.06 -12.17
N ILE A 457 10.82 2.66 -12.91
CA ILE A 457 10.76 1.35 -13.56
C ILE A 457 11.95 1.30 -14.54
N GLY A 458 12.92 0.42 -14.29
CA GLY A 458 13.97 0.11 -15.27
C GLY A 458 15.38 0.65 -15.04
N GLY A 459 15.79 0.93 -13.80
CA GLY A 459 17.23 1.04 -13.50
C GLY A 459 17.55 2.03 -12.41
N GLY A 460 18.12 1.52 -11.32
CA GLY A 460 18.65 2.32 -10.23
C GLY A 460 18.56 1.50 -8.96
N SER A 461 19.71 1.08 -8.44
CA SER A 461 19.91 0.55 -7.11
C SER A 461 19.36 1.52 -6.05
N GLY A 462 18.05 1.44 -5.81
CA GLY A 462 17.37 2.13 -4.72
C GLY A 462 17.76 1.44 -3.42
N PHE A 463 18.44 2.19 -2.54
CA PHE A 463 18.74 1.72 -1.20
C PHE A 463 17.43 1.39 -0.51
N GLY A 464 17.32 0.15 -0.01
CA GLY A 464 16.16 -0.41 0.69
C GLY A 464 15.90 0.23 2.05
N ASN A 465 15.99 1.55 2.13
CA ASN A 465 15.36 2.34 3.18
C ASN A 465 13.86 2.22 2.90
N TRP A 466 13.40 1.09 3.45
CA TRP A 466 12.10 0.53 3.72
C TRP A 466 11.06 0.65 2.59
N PHE A 467 9.88 0.04 2.73
CA PHE A 467 8.64 0.74 2.38
C PHE A 467 8.51 1.91 3.37
N LEU A 468 9.54 2.78 3.36
CA LEU A 468 9.90 3.99 4.10
C LEU A 468 11.34 4.50 3.82
#